data_AF-A0A923TL29-F1
#
_entry.id   AF-A0A923TL29-F1
#
_cell.length_a   1.000
_cell.length_b   1.000
_cell.length_c   1.000
_cell.angle_alpha   90.00
_cell.angle_beta   90.00
_cell.angle_gamma   90.00
#
_symmetry.space_group_name_H-M   'P 1'
#
loop_
_entity.id
_entity.type
_entity.pdbx_description
1 polymer ?
#
loop_
_entity_poly.entity_id
_entity_poly.type
_entity_poly.pdbx_seq_one_letter_code
_entity_poly.pdbx_strand_id
1 'polypeptide(L)'
;MSSWYYSKNLKPHGPLSFDEMKKKIMRGEVGPTDLAMKERDQGFSGEWKAACEWRDFTATLFPAFQKNYFKSSDHQEKEWILLVFDGDVSRQDGPFSAEDIQKYLLSGRVVAEDYVWRSGLTGWVQVRDRHEFLAKPISPDL
;
A
#
# COMPACT_ATOMS: atom_id res chain seq x y z
N MET A 1 -10.50 26.11 6.52
CA MET A 1 -10.19 24.99 5.61
C MET A 1 -9.18 24.09 6.30
N SER A 2 -9.42 22.78 6.38
CA SER A 2 -8.41 21.86 6.94
C SER A 2 -7.32 21.52 5.91
N SER A 3 -6.08 21.49 6.36
CA SER A 3 -4.93 21.03 5.58
C SER A 3 -4.50 19.64 6.05
N TRP A 4 -4.01 18.83 5.12
CA TRP A 4 -3.50 17.49 5.39
C TRP A 4 -1.98 17.43 5.21
N TYR A 5 -1.35 16.61 6.05
CA TYR A 5 0.05 16.26 5.95
C TYR A 5 0.18 14.75 6.03
N TYR A 6 1.23 14.20 5.41
CA TYR A 6 1.60 12.80 5.55
C TYR A 6 3.10 12.67 5.81
N SER A 7 3.52 11.58 6.46
CA SER A 7 4.91 11.27 6.70
C SER A 7 5.40 10.22 5.72
N LYS A 8 6.51 10.48 5.05
CA LYS A 8 7.23 9.48 4.24
C LYS A 8 8.70 9.55 4.61
N ASN A 9 9.32 8.41 4.89
CA ASN A 9 10.71 8.36 5.34
C ASN A 9 10.98 9.33 6.52
N LEU A 10 10.03 9.41 7.46
CA LEU A 10 10.04 10.29 8.64
C LEU A 10 10.05 11.80 8.33
N LYS A 11 9.74 12.20 7.09
CA LYS A 11 9.63 13.60 6.69
C LYS A 11 8.17 13.97 6.48
N PRO A 12 7.68 15.09 7.06
CA PRO A 12 6.34 15.58 6.80
C PRO A 12 6.25 16.20 5.39
N HIS A 13 5.15 15.90 4.68
CA HIS A 13 4.82 16.43 3.37
C HIS A 13 3.43 17.08 3.41
N GLY A 14 3.32 18.32 2.93
CA GLY A 14 2.10 19.12 2.93
C GLY A 14 2.41 20.63 3.02
N PRO A 15 1.41 21.49 3.23
CA PRO A 15 -0.01 21.17 3.35
C PRO A 15 -0.62 20.68 2.04
N LEU A 16 -1.58 19.77 2.13
CA LEU A 16 -2.41 19.29 1.03
C LEU A 16 -3.88 19.59 1.30
N SER A 17 -4.65 19.85 0.24
CA SER A 17 -6.10 19.74 0.28
C SER A 17 -6.54 18.30 0.52
N PHE A 18 -7.80 18.12 0.94
CA PHE A 18 -8.39 16.78 1.06
C PHE A 18 -8.34 15.99 -0.27
N ASP A 19 -8.60 16.65 -1.40
CA ASP A 19 -8.59 15.99 -2.72
C ASP A 19 -7.19 15.57 -3.16
N GLU A 20 -6.15 16.36 -2.86
CA GLU A 20 -4.77 15.98 -3.13
C GLU A 20 -4.33 14.80 -2.27
N MET A 21 -4.65 14.82 -0.98
CA MET A 21 -4.37 13.71 -0.07
C MET A 21 -5.10 12.44 -0.50
N LYS A 22 -6.38 12.54 -0.87
CA LYS A 22 -7.17 11.44 -1.42
C LYS A 22 -6.54 10.85 -2.70
N LYS A 23 -6.09 11.70 -3.64
CA LYS A 23 -5.41 11.24 -4.86
C LYS A 23 -4.12 10.47 -4.53
N LYS A 24 -3.34 10.92 -3.55
CA LYS A 24 -2.13 10.22 -3.11
C LYS A 24 -2.43 8.86 -2.49
N ILE A 25 -3.45 8.78 -1.64
CA ILE A 25 -3.94 7.51 -1.08
C ILE A 25 -4.38 6.56 -2.20
N MET A 26 -5.22 7.03 -3.13
CA MET A 26 -5.74 6.18 -4.21
C MET A 26 -4.65 5.67 -5.15
N ARG A 27 -3.55 6.40 -5.31
CA ARG A 27 -2.36 6.00 -6.10
C ARG A 27 -1.42 5.07 -5.34
N GLY A 28 -1.59 4.91 -4.02
CA GLY A 28 -0.69 4.14 -3.17
C GLY A 28 0.55 4.88 -2.69
N GLU A 29 0.67 6.19 -2.97
CA GLU A 29 1.78 7.01 -2.48
C GLU A 29 1.74 7.14 -0.95
N VAL A 30 0.52 7.15 -0.40
CA VAL A 30 0.22 7.10 1.04
C VAL A 30 -0.53 5.81 1.33
N GLY A 31 0.14 4.88 1.99
CA GLY A 31 -0.42 3.60 2.43
C GLY A 31 -1.34 3.74 3.65
N PRO A 32 -2.09 2.70 4.01
CA PRO A 32 -3.02 2.74 5.14
C PRO A 32 -2.32 3.00 6.49
N THR A 33 -1.10 2.49 6.65
CA THR A 33 -0.30 2.65 7.88
C THR A 33 0.64 3.85 7.84
N ASP A 34 0.75 4.55 6.70
CA ASP A 34 1.54 5.78 6.63
C ASP A 34 0.88 6.84 7.55
N LEU A 35 1.71 7.57 8.30
CA LEU A 35 1.19 8.56 9.26
C LEU A 35 0.63 9.76 8.50
N ALA A 36 -0.57 10.19 8.89
CA ALA A 36 -1.23 11.38 8.40
C ALA A 36 -1.66 12.28 9.57
N MET A 37 -1.66 13.59 9.31
CA MET A 37 -2.09 14.61 10.27
C MET A 37 -3.07 15.56 9.58
N LYS A 38 -4.13 15.95 10.29
CA LYS A 38 -5.09 16.97 9.87
C LYS A 38 -4.92 18.25 10.69
N GLU A 39 -4.51 19.33 10.04
CA GLU A 39 -4.50 20.68 10.61
C GLU A 39 -5.92 21.27 10.58
N ARG A 40 -6.34 21.90 11.67
CA ARG A 40 -7.68 22.50 11.81
C ARG A 40 -7.57 24.02 11.95
N ASP A 41 -8.63 24.73 11.57
CA ASP A 41 -8.69 26.20 11.57
C ASP A 41 -8.47 26.84 12.95
N GLN A 42 -8.67 26.09 14.04
CA GLN A 42 -8.46 26.54 15.43
C GLN A 42 -7.19 25.96 16.05
N GLY A 43 -6.20 25.60 15.23
CA GLY A 43 -4.89 25.13 15.65
C GLY A 43 -4.58 23.68 15.26
N PHE A 44 -3.33 23.30 15.50
CA PHE A 44 -2.82 21.95 15.27
C PHE A 44 -3.58 20.94 16.12
N SER A 45 -4.09 19.86 15.50
CA SER A 45 -4.46 18.67 16.28
C SER A 45 -3.22 18.05 16.95
N GLY A 46 -2.04 18.23 16.35
CA GLY A 46 -0.76 17.67 16.80
C GLY A 46 -0.68 16.14 16.64
N GLU A 47 -1.76 15.49 16.24
CA GLU A 47 -1.90 14.05 16.23
C GLU A 47 -1.52 13.47 14.86
N TRP A 48 -0.41 12.74 14.85
CA TRP A 48 -0.03 11.87 13.73
C TRP A 48 -0.54 10.48 14.04
N LYS A 49 -1.36 9.94 13.14
CA LYS A 49 -1.87 8.58 13.25
C LYS A 49 -1.98 7.94 11.88
N ALA A 50 -2.21 6.63 11.81
CA ALA A 50 -2.26 5.94 10.53
C ALA A 50 -3.37 6.54 9.64
N ALA A 51 -3.09 6.66 8.34
CA ALA A 51 -4.03 7.24 7.38
C ALA A 51 -5.41 6.56 7.45
N CYS A 52 -5.45 5.23 7.64
CA CYS A 52 -6.70 4.48 7.74
C CYS A 52 -7.50 4.73 9.05
N GLU A 53 -6.91 5.34 10.08
CA GLU A 53 -7.58 5.68 11.34
C GLU A 53 -8.31 7.02 11.29
N TRP A 54 -8.14 7.78 10.22
CA TRP A 54 -8.91 9.00 9.96
C TRP A 54 -10.26 8.64 9.35
N ARG A 55 -11.35 9.04 10.02
CA ARG A 55 -12.72 8.81 9.51
C ARG A 55 -12.98 9.47 8.15
N ASP A 56 -12.19 10.48 7.81
CA ASP A 56 -12.20 11.16 6.52
C ASP A 56 -11.80 10.22 5.35
N PHE A 57 -11.02 9.17 5.61
CA PHE A 57 -10.55 8.22 4.60
C PHE A 57 -11.17 6.84 4.83
N THR A 58 -12.17 6.48 4.01
CA THR A 58 -12.75 5.14 4.04
C THR A 58 -11.72 4.11 3.61
N ALA A 59 -11.73 2.92 4.23
CA ALA A 59 -10.78 1.83 3.93
C ALA A 59 -10.67 1.52 2.43
N THR A 60 -11.77 1.58 1.67
CA THR A 60 -11.80 1.31 0.22
C THR A 60 -11.04 2.31 -0.66
N LEU A 61 -10.64 3.48 -0.12
CA LEU A 61 -9.75 4.41 -0.83
C LEU A 61 -8.33 3.87 -0.94
N PHE A 62 -7.90 3.05 0.01
CA PHE A 62 -6.57 2.48 0.05
C PHE A 62 -6.53 1.27 -0.89
N PRO A 63 -5.64 1.25 -1.91
CA PRO A 63 -5.49 0.10 -2.79
C PRO A 63 -5.20 -1.19 -2.01
N ALA A 64 -4.50 -1.09 -0.88
CA ALA A 64 -4.25 -2.18 0.06
C ALA A 64 -5.51 -2.92 0.51
N PHE A 65 -6.61 -2.20 0.75
CA PHE A 65 -7.85 -2.77 1.28
C PHE A 65 -8.92 -3.00 0.20
N GLN A 66 -8.62 -2.72 -1.06
CA GLN A 66 -9.54 -3.00 -2.16
C GLN A 66 -9.67 -4.52 -2.33
N LYS A 67 -10.89 -5.00 -2.05
CA LYS A 67 -11.28 -6.40 -2.24
C LYS A 67 -11.62 -6.59 -3.71
N ASN A 68 -10.68 -7.14 -4.45
CA ASN A 68 -10.98 -7.80 -5.72
C ASN A 68 -11.11 -9.28 -5.35
N TYR A 69 -12.20 -9.94 -5.72
CA TYR A 69 -12.46 -11.35 -5.37
C TYR A 69 -11.21 -12.18 -5.72
N PHE A 70 -10.42 -12.51 -4.71
CA PHE A 70 -9.21 -13.33 -4.82
C PHE A 70 -9.53 -14.63 -4.08
N LYS A 71 -9.71 -15.70 -4.84
CA LYS A 71 -9.90 -17.04 -4.31
C LYS A 71 -8.54 -17.70 -4.17
N SER A 72 -8.45 -18.73 -3.34
CA SER A 72 -7.21 -19.50 -3.17
C SER A 72 -6.69 -20.11 -4.48
N SER A 73 -7.59 -20.39 -5.44
CA SER A 73 -7.25 -20.85 -6.79
C SER A 73 -6.41 -19.82 -7.58
N ASP A 74 -6.56 -18.54 -7.26
CA ASP A 74 -6.02 -17.44 -8.06
C ASP A 74 -4.54 -17.19 -7.73
N HIS A 75 -4.00 -17.88 -6.71
CA HIS A 75 -2.60 -17.76 -6.29
C HIS A 75 -1.58 -18.10 -7.40
N GLN A 76 -1.99 -18.87 -8.40
CA GLN A 76 -1.17 -19.27 -9.55
C GLN A 76 -1.41 -18.39 -10.80
N GLU A 77 -2.44 -17.53 -10.79
CA GLU A 77 -2.72 -16.64 -11.91
C GLU A 77 -1.67 -15.54 -11.99
N LYS A 78 -1.09 -15.36 -13.18
CA LYS A 78 -0.09 -14.32 -13.43
C LYS A 78 -0.76 -13.00 -13.73
N GLU A 79 -1.16 -12.29 -12.67
CA GLU A 79 -1.85 -10.99 -12.75
C GLU A 79 -1.10 -9.84 -12.06
N TRP A 80 -0.08 -10.14 -11.24
CA TRP A 80 0.61 -9.16 -10.42
C TRP A 80 1.83 -8.59 -11.13
N ILE A 81 1.88 -7.27 -11.24
CA ILE A 81 3.02 -6.50 -11.72
C ILE A 81 3.83 -6.05 -10.51
N LEU A 82 5.13 -6.32 -10.51
CA LEU A 82 6.07 -5.84 -9.49
C LEU A 82 6.72 -4.55 -9.98
N LEU A 83 6.83 -3.55 -9.10
CA LEU A 83 7.63 -2.35 -9.35
C LEU A 83 9.03 -2.55 -8.79
N VAL A 84 10.01 -2.67 -9.67
CA VAL A 84 11.42 -2.89 -9.31
C VAL A 84 12.17 -1.57 -9.43
N PHE A 85 12.99 -1.25 -8.43
CA PHE A 85 13.86 -0.07 -8.42
C PHE A 85 15.31 -0.47 -8.74
N ASP A 86 15.93 0.27 -9.65
CA ASP A 86 17.34 0.21 -10.00
C ASP A 86 17.93 1.62 -9.89
N GLY A 87 18.43 1.94 -8.69
CA GLY A 87 18.71 3.32 -8.30
C GLY A 87 17.43 4.17 -8.33
N ASP A 88 17.46 5.28 -9.06
CA ASP A 88 16.31 6.19 -9.24
C ASP A 88 15.36 5.76 -10.37
N VAL A 89 15.70 4.72 -11.12
CA VAL A 89 14.86 4.23 -12.22
C VAL A 89 13.95 3.12 -11.71
N SER A 90 12.65 3.28 -11.91
CA SER A 90 11.68 2.22 -11.66
C SER A 90 11.27 1.55 -12.97
N ARG A 91 11.07 0.23 -12.92
CA ARG A 91 10.49 -0.54 -14.02
C ARG A 91 9.40 -1.48 -13.50
N GLN A 92 8.45 -1.79 -14.37
CA GLN A 92 7.44 -2.80 -14.12
C GLN A 92 7.97 -4.16 -14.60
N ASP A 93 7.86 -5.19 -13.77
CA ASP A 93 8.27 -6.56 -14.05
C ASP A 93 7.10 -7.53 -13.82
N GLY A 94 7.02 -8.60 -14.59
CA GLY A 94 5.92 -9.57 -14.58
C GLY A 94 5.06 -9.57 -15.87
N PRO A 95 3.82 -10.13 -15.82
CA PRO A 95 3.09 -10.48 -14.60
C PRO A 95 3.58 -11.75 -13.91
N PHE A 96 3.41 -11.77 -12.60
CA PHE A 96 3.74 -12.84 -11.68
C PHE A 96 2.49 -13.34 -10.97
N SER A 97 2.55 -14.56 -10.47
CA SER A 97 1.55 -15.11 -9.57
C SER A 97 1.81 -14.68 -8.13
N ALA A 98 0.80 -14.78 -7.26
CA ALA A 98 1.01 -14.50 -5.84
C ALA A 98 2.04 -15.47 -5.22
N GLU A 99 2.06 -16.73 -5.70
CA GLU A 99 3.05 -17.73 -5.31
C GLU A 99 4.48 -17.34 -5.75
N ASP A 100 4.64 -16.75 -6.94
CA ASP A 100 5.95 -16.24 -7.39
C ASP A 100 6.44 -15.11 -6.47
N ILE A 101 5.57 -14.14 -6.14
CA ILE A 101 5.91 -13.04 -5.23
C ILE A 101 6.27 -13.56 -3.83
N GLN A 102 5.54 -14.55 -3.30
CA GLN A 102 5.88 -15.22 -2.04
C GLN A 102 7.26 -15.88 -2.10
N LYS A 103 7.58 -16.61 -3.18
CA LYS A 103 8.91 -17.21 -3.38
C LYS A 103 10.00 -16.15 -3.46
N TYR A 104 9.73 -15.02 -4.09
CA TYR A 104 10.68 -13.91 -4.18
C TYR A 104 10.89 -13.19 -2.84
N LEU A 105 9.88 -13.09 -1.99
CA LEU A 105 10.04 -12.64 -0.61
C LEU A 105 10.95 -13.59 0.18
N LEU A 106 10.73 -14.91 0.07
CA LEU A 106 11.53 -15.92 0.76
C LEU A 106 12.99 -15.94 0.29
N SER A 107 13.24 -15.69 -0.99
CA SER A 107 14.60 -15.63 -1.54
C SER A 107 15.28 -14.26 -1.34
N GLY A 108 14.55 -13.25 -0.87
CA GLY A 108 15.04 -11.87 -0.74
C GLY A 108 15.16 -11.11 -2.06
N ARG A 109 14.62 -11.63 -3.17
CA ARG A 109 14.52 -10.90 -4.45
C ARG A 109 13.52 -9.75 -4.37
N VAL A 110 12.51 -9.88 -3.52
CA VAL A 110 11.49 -8.87 -3.23
C VAL A 110 11.50 -8.63 -1.72
N VAL A 111 11.31 -7.38 -1.30
CA VAL A 111 11.16 -7.00 0.11
C VAL A 111 9.74 -6.52 0.40
N ALA A 112 9.39 -6.47 1.70
CA ALA A 112 8.07 -6.07 2.19
C ALA A 112 7.63 -4.67 1.73
N GLU A 113 8.60 -3.77 1.52
CA GLU A 113 8.42 -2.38 1.11
C GLU A 113 8.26 -2.19 -0.41
N ASP A 114 8.58 -3.22 -1.21
CA ASP A 114 8.40 -3.18 -2.66
C ASP A 114 6.92 -3.04 -3.00
N TYR A 115 6.65 -2.53 -4.20
CA TYR A 115 5.29 -2.26 -4.65
C TYR A 115 4.84 -3.28 -5.69
N VAL A 116 3.58 -3.67 -5.59
CA VAL A 116 2.88 -4.51 -6.55
C VAL A 116 1.57 -3.86 -6.99
N TRP A 117 1.12 -4.21 -8.18
CA TRP A 117 -0.15 -3.76 -8.72
C TRP A 117 -0.80 -4.88 -9.54
N ARG A 118 -2.12 -4.87 -9.62
CA ARG A 118 -2.87 -5.67 -10.58
C ARG A 118 -4.13 -4.93 -11.01
N SER A 119 -4.77 -5.44 -12.07
CA SER A 119 -6.03 -4.92 -12.54
C SER A 119 -7.10 -4.87 -11.43
N GLY A 120 -7.87 -3.79 -11.42
CA GLY A 120 -8.90 -3.52 -10.41
C GLY A 120 -8.40 -2.78 -9.16
N LEU A 121 -7.09 -2.62 -8.94
CA LEU A 121 -6.55 -1.75 -7.90
C LEU A 121 -6.40 -0.31 -8.42
N THR A 122 -6.77 0.68 -7.61
CA THR A 122 -6.65 2.10 -8.02
C THR A 122 -5.21 2.61 -8.04
N GLY A 123 -4.29 1.89 -7.40
CA GLY A 123 -2.89 2.29 -7.26
C GLY A 123 -2.01 1.16 -6.75
N TRP A 124 -0.72 1.43 -6.68
CA TRP A 124 0.30 0.49 -6.21
C TRP A 124 0.10 0.17 -4.72
N VAL A 125 0.49 -1.03 -4.32
CA VAL A 125 0.38 -1.49 -2.92
C VAL A 125 1.71 -2.05 -2.48
N GLN A 126 2.14 -1.77 -1.24
CA GLN A 126 3.31 -2.44 -0.69
C GLN A 126 3.01 -3.92 -0.46
N VAL A 127 3.98 -4.79 -0.75
CA VAL A 127 3.80 -6.24 -0.62
C VAL A 127 3.30 -6.64 0.78
N ARG A 128 3.80 -5.98 1.84
CA ARG A 128 3.37 -6.23 3.22
C ARG A 128 1.90 -5.92 3.53
N ASP A 129 1.28 -5.03 2.76
CA ASP A 129 -0.08 -4.58 3.02
C ASP A 129 -1.14 -5.52 2.40
N ARG A 130 -0.69 -6.60 1.75
CA ARG A 130 -1.55 -7.60 1.10
C ARG A 130 -1.35 -8.97 1.71
N HIS A 131 -2.41 -9.47 2.33
CA HIS A 131 -2.46 -10.80 2.93
C HIS A 131 -2.16 -11.94 1.95
N GLU A 132 -2.37 -11.76 0.64
CA GLU A 132 -2.07 -12.76 -0.38
C GLU A 132 -0.58 -13.11 -0.46
N PHE A 133 0.32 -12.22 -0.06
CA PHE A 133 1.77 -12.46 -0.09
C PHE A 133 2.36 -12.79 1.27
N LEU A 134 1.58 -12.62 2.34
CA LEU A 134 1.97 -13.06 3.66
C LEU A 134 1.88 -14.59 3.67
N ALA A 135 2.99 -15.26 3.99
CA ALA A 135 2.99 -16.71 4.10
C ALA A 135 1.85 -17.14 5.04
N LYS A 136 1.02 -18.10 4.60
CA LYS A 136 0.15 -18.78 5.55
C LYS A 136 1.08 -19.38 6.62
N PRO A 137 0.76 -19.25 7.92
CA PRO A 137 1.49 -20.02 8.92
C PRO A 137 1.48 -21.47 8.45
N ILE A 138 2.67 -22.05 8.29
CA ILE A 138 2.84 -23.47 8.03
C ILE A 138 2.05 -24.14 9.14
N SER A 139 0.89 -24.73 8.83
CA SER A 139 0.29 -25.68 9.73
C SER A 139 1.34 -26.77 9.90
N PRO A 140 1.95 -26.97 11.09
CA PRO A 140 2.69 -28.20 11.28
C PRO A 140 1.65 -29.31 11.13
N ASP A 141 1.80 -30.14 10.11
CA ASP A 141 1.07 -31.40 10.04
C ASP A 141 1.46 -32.20 11.30
N LEU A 142 0.56 -32.20 12.29
CA LEU A 142 0.58 -33.03 13.50
C LEU A 142 -0.83 -33.57 13.74
#